data_AF-X1CCR7-F1
#
_entry.id   AF-X1CCR7-F1
#
_cell.length_a   1.000
_cell.length_b   1.000
_cell.length_c   1.000
_cell.angle_alpha   90.00
_cell.angle_beta   90.00
_cell.angle_gamma   90.00
#
_symmetry.space_group_name_H-M   'P 1'
#
loop_
_entity.id
_entity.type
_entity.pdbx_description
1 polymer ?
#
loop_
_entity_poly.entity_id
_entity_poly.type
_entity_poly.pdbx_seq_one_letter_code
_entity_poly.pdbx_strand_id
1 'polypeptide(L)'
;MKIIAKSRKFPLGEKSIHLGGLCSKYRLLRQKGSKLKEGQDLIKFRNDLMINEFGIQPVENPRGIIGLPMALTTHILFPLYTKFITELGYNVKLSNPSKIGNTKTKASICYPCELVHGAVNDLLNRNVDHIFLPHIIELDIPKGYIHG
;
A
#
# COMPACT_ATOMS: atom_id res chain seq x y z
N MET A 1 2.86 -11.12 -2.64
CA MET A 1 1.94 -11.37 -3.77
C MET A 1 2.58 -10.81 -5.04
N LYS A 2 3.20 -11.66 -5.89
CA LYS A 2 3.74 -11.21 -7.18
C LYS A 2 2.55 -10.85 -8.07
N ILE A 3 2.33 -9.56 -8.32
CA ILE A 3 1.38 -9.13 -9.37
C ILE A 3 2.08 -9.45 -10.71
N ILE A 4 1.90 -10.68 -11.17
CA ILE A 4 2.34 -11.07 -12.51
C ILE A 4 1.29 -10.49 -13.46
N ALA A 5 1.52 -9.26 -13.94
CA ALA A 5 0.73 -8.71 -15.03
C ALA A 5 0.83 -9.68 -16.21
N LYS A 6 -0.26 -10.37 -16.55
CA LYS A 6 -0.26 -11.40 -17.58
C LYS A 6 -0.25 -10.70 -18.95
N SER A 7 0.90 -10.63 -19.63
CA SER A 7 0.93 -10.16 -21.02
C SER A 7 0.24 -11.19 -21.91
N ARG A 8 -0.69 -10.77 -22.78
CA ARG A 8 -1.28 -11.65 -23.77
C ARG A 8 -0.36 -11.73 -24.99
N LYS A 9 -0.10 -12.94 -25.48
CA LYS A 9 0.64 -13.17 -26.72
C LYS A 9 -0.36 -13.20 -27.87
N PHE A 10 -0.11 -12.42 -28.91
CA PHE A 10 -0.89 -12.43 -30.13
C PHE A 10 0.00 -12.87 -31.31
N PRO A 11 -0.45 -13.81 -32.15
CA PRO A 11 0.27 -14.19 -33.35
C PRO A 11 0.15 -13.10 -34.41
N LEU A 12 1.25 -12.75 -35.07
CA LEU A 12 1.31 -11.83 -36.21
C LEU A 12 2.24 -12.44 -37.28
N GLY A 13 1.67 -13.22 -38.19
CA GLY A 13 2.44 -14.07 -39.11
C GLY A 13 3.25 -15.12 -38.35
N GLU A 14 4.52 -15.31 -38.71
CA GLU A 14 5.44 -16.24 -38.03
C GLU A 14 5.93 -15.77 -36.65
N LYS A 15 5.62 -14.52 -36.24
CA LYS A 15 6.12 -13.92 -35.00
C LYS A 15 5.01 -13.74 -33.98
N SER A 16 5.30 -14.03 -32.71
CA SER A 16 4.38 -13.71 -31.61
C SER A 16 4.77 -12.39 -30.95
N ILE A 17 3.77 -11.53 -30.74
CA ILE A 17 3.94 -10.22 -30.10
C ILE A 17 3.23 -10.18 -28.75
N HIS A 18 3.87 -9.58 -27.76
CA HIS A 18 3.28 -9.37 -26.44
C HIS A 18 2.56 -8.02 -26.42
N LEU A 19 1.26 -8.01 -26.11
CA LEU A 19 0.46 -6.79 -25.90
C LEU A 19 0.08 -6.69 -24.41
N GLY A 20 0.36 -5.53 -23.80
CA GLY A 20 0.07 -5.23 -22.40
C GLY A 20 1.12 -4.34 -21.70
N GLY A 21 0.82 -3.91 -20.47
CA GLY A 21 1.60 -2.94 -19.66
C GLY A 21 3.03 -3.34 -19.27
N LEU A 22 3.51 -4.51 -19.69
CA LEU A 22 4.93 -4.92 -19.62
C LEU A 22 5.73 -4.41 -20.82
N CYS A 23 5.22 -3.37 -21.50
CA CYS A 23 5.76 -2.86 -22.75
C CYS A 23 7.25 -2.53 -22.62
N SER A 24 7.73 -2.02 -21.48
CA SER A 24 9.17 -1.82 -21.22
C SER A 24 9.98 -3.12 -21.30
N LYS A 25 9.59 -4.17 -20.57
CA LYS A 25 10.28 -5.48 -20.59
C LYS A 25 10.29 -6.11 -21.98
N TYR A 26 9.15 -6.14 -22.68
CA TYR A 26 9.05 -6.77 -24.00
C TYR A 26 9.57 -5.90 -25.16
N ARG A 27 9.57 -4.57 -25.02
CA ARG A 27 10.23 -3.63 -25.93
C ARG A 27 11.74 -3.78 -25.86
N LEU A 28 12.30 -3.95 -24.67
CA LEU A 28 13.74 -4.18 -24.47
C LEU A 28 14.18 -5.55 -25.01
N LEU A 29 13.34 -6.60 -24.89
CA LEU A 29 13.61 -7.89 -25.54
C LEU A 29 13.67 -7.83 -27.07
N ARG A 30 13.00 -6.85 -27.70
CA ARG A 30 13.10 -6.59 -29.16
C ARG A 30 14.36 -5.82 -29.54
N GLN A 31 14.93 -5.04 -28.63
CA GLN A 31 16.23 -4.39 -28.82
C GLN A 31 17.33 -5.43 -28.54
N LYS A 32 17.79 -6.12 -29.58
CA LYS A 32 18.95 -7.02 -29.50
C LYS A 32 20.14 -6.26 -28.90
N GLY A 33 20.55 -6.57 -27.66
CA GLY A 33 21.87 -6.15 -27.16
C GLY A 33 22.03 -5.93 -25.66
N SER A 34 20.99 -5.55 -24.91
CA SER A 34 21.18 -5.26 -23.47
C SER A 34 20.74 -6.42 -22.58
N LYS A 35 21.71 -7.16 -22.01
CA LYS A 35 21.44 -8.00 -20.82
C LYS A 35 21.00 -7.07 -19.69
N LEU A 36 19.71 -7.11 -19.33
CA LEU A 36 19.21 -6.41 -18.16
C LEU A 36 19.83 -7.07 -16.92
N LYS A 37 20.63 -6.33 -16.16
CA LYS A 37 20.84 -6.69 -14.74
C LYS A 37 19.49 -6.47 -14.05
N GLU A 38 19.00 -7.50 -13.37
CA GLU A 38 17.80 -7.37 -12.55
C GLU A 38 18.11 -6.32 -11.48
N GLY A 39 17.43 -5.17 -11.56
CA GLY A 39 17.59 -4.09 -10.60
C GLY A 39 17.03 -4.50 -9.23
N GLN A 40 17.47 -3.83 -8.19
CA GLN A 40 16.93 -4.06 -6.85
C GLN A 40 15.44 -3.66 -6.80
N ASP A 41 14.61 -4.48 -6.15
CA ASP A 41 13.21 -4.15 -5.88
C ASP A 41 13.14 -3.09 -4.77
N LEU A 42 13.15 -1.82 -5.17
CA LEU A 42 13.08 -0.68 -4.26
C LEU A 42 11.74 -0.59 -3.52
N ILE A 43 10.67 -1.19 -4.06
CA ILE A 43 9.35 -1.21 -3.41
C ILE A 43 9.39 -2.17 -2.23
N LYS A 44 9.95 -3.37 -2.46
CA LYS A 44 10.20 -4.33 -1.39
C LYS A 44 11.11 -3.71 -0.32
N PHE A 45 12.22 -3.10 -0.73
CA PHE A 45 13.14 -2.43 0.17
C PHE A 45 12.45 -1.36 1.03
N ARG A 46 11.66 -0.46 0.40
CA ARG A 46 10.86 0.54 1.13
C ARG A 46 9.91 -0.10 2.14
N ASN A 47 9.21 -1.17 1.76
CA ASN A 47 8.24 -1.81 2.64
C ASN A 47 8.92 -2.54 3.81
N ASP A 48 10.07 -3.15 3.58
CA ASP A 48 10.86 -3.81 4.63
C ASP A 48 11.36 -2.76 5.65
N LEU A 49 11.88 -1.61 5.18
CA LEU A 49 12.23 -0.48 6.06
C LEU A 49 11.01 0.00 6.86
N MET A 50 9.89 0.22 6.17
CA MET A 50 8.67 0.77 6.75
C MET A 50 8.07 -0.13 7.85
N ILE A 51 8.06 -1.45 7.65
CA ILE A 51 7.37 -2.40 8.53
C ILE A 51 8.30 -2.99 9.59
N ASN A 52 9.56 -3.30 9.24
CA ASN A 52 10.47 -4.00 10.14
C ASN A 52 11.35 -3.04 10.95
N GLU A 53 11.93 -2.02 10.30
CA GLU A 53 12.83 -1.09 10.99
C GLU A 53 12.07 0.03 11.70
N PHE A 54 11.16 0.70 10.98
CA PHE A 54 10.32 1.77 11.50
C PHE A 54 8.91 1.30 11.88
N GLY A 55 8.83 0.01 12.25
CA GLY A 55 7.60 -0.71 12.55
C GLY A 55 6.91 -0.31 13.85
N ILE A 56 6.04 -1.21 14.32
CA ILE A 56 5.37 -1.06 15.61
C ILE A 56 6.37 -1.32 16.73
N GLN A 57 6.53 -0.35 17.62
CA GLN A 57 7.30 -0.52 18.85
C GLN A 57 6.32 -0.83 20.00
N PRO A 58 6.51 -1.93 20.75
CA PRO A 58 5.66 -2.23 21.88
C PRO A 58 5.91 -1.22 23.00
N VAL A 59 4.82 -0.71 23.60
CA VAL A 59 4.90 0.18 24.76
C VAL A 59 4.76 -0.64 26.04
N GLU A 60 5.63 -0.39 27.02
CA GLU A 60 5.49 -0.94 28.37
C GLU A 60 4.35 -0.24 29.11
N ASN A 61 3.39 -1.01 29.65
CA ASN A 61 2.17 -0.52 30.29
C ASN A 61 1.32 0.41 29.40
N PRO A 62 0.75 -0.10 28.29
CA PRO A 62 -0.02 0.70 27.35
C PRO A 62 -1.32 1.20 27.98
N ARG A 63 -1.70 2.44 27.64
CA ARG A 63 -2.98 3.06 28.06
C ARG A 63 -4.19 2.46 27.35
N GLY A 64 -3.96 1.76 26.24
CA GLY A 64 -4.97 1.14 25.39
C GLY A 64 -4.38 0.77 24.03
N ILE A 65 -5.24 0.28 23.14
CA ILE A 65 -4.91 -0.16 21.79
C ILE A 65 -5.59 0.74 20.76
N ILE A 66 -4.79 1.37 19.90
CA ILE A 66 -5.27 2.11 18.75
C ILE A 66 -5.12 1.25 17.49
N GLY A 67 -6.24 1.00 16.83
CA GLY A 67 -6.32 0.38 15.52
C GLY A 67 -5.90 1.34 14.42
N LEU A 68 -4.91 0.94 13.62
CA LEU A 68 -4.45 1.70 12.45
C LEU A 68 -4.84 0.95 11.17
N PRO A 69 -5.76 1.48 10.34
CA PRO A 69 -6.15 0.84 9.09
C PRO A 69 -5.00 0.94 8.08
N MET A 70 -4.66 -0.16 7.41
CA MET A 70 -3.66 -0.21 6.34
C MET A 70 -4.27 0.10 4.97
N ALA A 71 -4.65 1.36 4.75
CA ALA A 71 -5.26 1.85 3.52
C ALA A 71 -4.96 3.34 3.28
N LEU A 72 -5.02 3.82 2.03
CA LEU A 72 -4.80 5.24 1.69
C LEU A 72 -3.51 5.83 2.31
N THR A 73 -3.63 6.98 2.96
CA THR A 73 -2.54 7.79 3.48
C THR A 73 -1.94 7.23 4.77
N THR A 74 -2.69 6.45 5.55
CA THR A 74 -2.14 5.75 6.72
C THR A 74 -1.12 4.68 6.33
N HIS A 75 -1.26 4.07 5.15
CA HIS A 75 -0.24 3.16 4.61
C HIS A 75 1.03 3.91 4.16
N ILE A 76 0.88 5.12 3.61
CA ILE A 76 2.02 5.91 3.13
C ILE A 76 2.80 6.50 4.32
N LEU A 77 2.09 7.05 5.30
CA LEU A 77 2.63 7.71 6.49
C LEU A 77 2.67 6.77 7.71
N PHE A 78 2.74 5.47 7.48
CA PHE A 78 2.69 4.46 8.55
C PHE A 78 3.72 4.71 9.66
N PRO A 79 5.03 4.92 9.36
CA PRO A 79 6.05 5.15 10.40
C PRO A 79 5.78 6.38 11.26
N LEU A 80 5.19 7.42 10.65
CA LEU A 80 4.84 8.65 11.36
C LEU A 80 3.73 8.37 12.38
N TYR A 81 2.67 7.70 11.95
CA TYR A 81 1.52 7.43 12.81
C TYR A 81 1.83 6.39 13.88
N THR A 82 2.61 5.35 13.59
CA THR A 82 3.03 4.38 14.61
C THR A 82 3.83 5.07 15.70
N LYS A 83 4.84 5.86 15.31
CA LYS A 83 5.68 6.58 16.26
C LYS A 83 4.86 7.56 17.11
N PHE A 84 4.00 8.36 16.47
CA PHE A 84 3.11 9.29 17.15
C PHE A 84 2.25 8.59 18.22
N ILE A 85 1.62 7.46 17.87
CA ILE A 85 0.75 6.73 18.79
C ILE A 85 1.56 6.08 19.93
N THR A 86 2.73 5.51 19.63
CA THR A 86 3.58 4.90 20.65
C THR A 86 4.12 5.92 21.64
N GLU A 87 4.49 7.12 21.19
CA GLU A 87 4.95 8.22 22.06
C GLU A 87 3.83 8.74 22.97
N LEU A 88 2.56 8.59 22.57
CA LEU A 88 1.40 8.88 23.43
C LEU A 88 1.14 7.79 24.49
N GLY A 89 1.88 6.69 24.46
CA GLY A 89 1.75 5.58 25.40
C GLY A 89 0.67 4.55 25.05
N TYR A 90 0.31 4.44 23.77
CA TYR A 90 -0.67 3.46 23.28
C TYR A 90 -0.01 2.38 22.41
N ASN A 91 -0.57 1.17 22.44
CA ASN A 91 -0.16 0.12 21.51
C ASN A 91 -0.89 0.26 20.17
N VAL A 92 -0.18 -0.04 19.09
CA VAL A 92 -0.73 0.03 17.73
C VAL A 92 -1.10 -1.37 17.23
N LYS A 93 -2.30 -1.52 16.68
CA LYS A 93 -2.76 -2.77 16.04
C LYS A 93 -3.13 -2.50 14.58
N LEU A 94 -2.52 -3.23 13.66
CA LEU A 94 -2.79 -3.09 12.23
C LEU A 94 -4.02 -3.90 11.80
N SER A 95 -4.74 -3.35 10.82
CA SER A 95 -5.78 -4.09 10.11
C SER A 95 -5.18 -5.11 9.15
N ASN A 96 -5.82 -6.25 8.98
CA ASN A 96 -5.51 -7.17 7.88
C ASN A 96 -6.20 -6.73 6.58
N PRO A 97 -5.61 -7.07 5.42
CA PRO A 97 -6.27 -6.85 4.13
C PRO A 97 -7.58 -7.64 4.07
N SER A 98 -8.70 -6.93 3.98
CA SER A 98 -10.03 -7.52 3.89
C SER A 98 -10.70 -7.10 2.59
N LYS A 99 -11.27 -8.07 1.87
CA LYS A 99 -12.08 -7.83 0.67
C LYS A 99 -13.56 -7.58 0.97
N ILE A 100 -13.95 -7.64 2.25
CA ILE A 100 -15.35 -7.62 2.68
C ILE A 100 -15.89 -6.18 2.82
N GLY A 101 -15.06 -5.15 2.62
CA GLY A 101 -15.43 -3.75 2.87
C GLY A 101 -16.69 -3.23 2.16
N ASN A 102 -17.03 -3.79 1.00
CA ASN A 102 -18.17 -3.36 0.20
C ASN A 102 -19.54 -3.85 0.75
N THR A 103 -19.58 -4.88 1.61
CA THR A 103 -20.87 -5.47 2.02
C THR A 103 -21.70 -4.57 2.95
N LYS A 104 -21.10 -3.52 3.52
CA LYS A 104 -21.77 -2.60 4.46
C LYS A 104 -22.15 -1.26 3.84
N THR A 105 -21.76 -0.98 2.59
CA THR A 105 -21.98 0.32 1.95
C THR A 105 -23.21 0.28 1.05
N LYS A 106 -24.17 1.18 1.29
CA LYS A 106 -25.42 1.29 0.50
C LYS A 106 -25.28 2.12 -0.78
N ALA A 107 -24.12 2.74 -0.98
CA ALA A 107 -23.79 3.56 -2.14
C ALA A 107 -22.59 2.98 -2.88
N SER A 108 -22.51 3.24 -4.19
CA SER A 108 -21.30 2.95 -4.95
C SER A 108 -20.15 3.81 -4.44
N ILE A 109 -19.08 3.16 -4.01
CA ILE A 109 -17.88 3.82 -3.52
C ILE A 109 -16.65 3.40 -4.33
N CYS A 110 -15.61 4.23 -4.26
CA CYS A 110 -14.36 3.96 -4.94
C CYS A 110 -13.66 2.72 -4.34
N TYR A 111 -12.93 1.93 -5.12
CA TYR A 111 -12.22 0.75 -4.59
C TYR A 111 -11.26 1.08 -3.42
N PRO A 112 -10.49 2.19 -3.43
CA PRO A 112 -9.71 2.60 -2.26
C PRO A 112 -10.57 2.86 -1.02
N CYS A 113 -11.76 3.43 -1.20
CA CYS A 113 -12.74 3.65 -0.16
C CYS A 113 -13.22 2.29 0.41
N GLU A 114 -13.49 1.31 -0.46
CA GLU A 114 -13.89 -0.05 -0.05
C GLU A 114 -12.81 -0.72 0.81
N LEU A 115 -11.52 -0.54 0.46
CA LEU A 115 -10.41 -1.08 1.23
C LEU A 115 -10.34 -0.49 2.65
N VAL A 116 -10.58 0.82 2.80
CA VAL A 116 -10.63 1.47 4.12
C VAL A 116 -11.78 0.90 4.94
N HIS A 117 -12.97 0.77 4.38
CA HIS A 117 -14.12 0.18 5.08
C HIS A 117 -13.83 -1.26 5.52
N GLY A 118 -13.17 -2.06 4.67
CA GLY A 118 -12.73 -3.40 5.00
C GLY A 118 -11.72 -3.43 6.15
N ALA A 119 -10.74 -2.53 6.13
CA ALA A 119 -9.72 -2.40 7.16
C ALA A 119 -10.31 -1.96 8.51
N VAL A 120 -11.21 -0.97 8.52
CA VAL A 120 -11.91 -0.51 9.73
C VAL A 120 -12.80 -1.61 10.30
N ASN A 121 -13.52 -2.35 9.44
CA ASN A 121 -14.36 -3.46 9.88
C ASN A 121 -13.53 -4.59 10.54
N ASP A 122 -12.35 -4.91 10.01
CA ASP A 122 -11.44 -5.86 10.65
C ASP A 122 -10.94 -5.37 12.01
N LEU A 123 -10.65 -4.08 12.16
CA LEU A 123 -10.26 -3.48 13.45
C LEU A 123 -11.40 -3.51 14.47
N LEU A 124 -12.63 -3.20 14.04
CA LEU A 124 -13.83 -3.30 14.89
C LEU A 124 -14.04 -4.73 15.39
N ASN A 125 -13.91 -5.73 14.51
CA ASN A 125 -14.02 -7.15 14.89
C ASN A 125 -12.91 -7.60 15.86
N ARG A 126 -11.78 -6.88 15.91
CA ARG A 126 -10.64 -7.15 16.79
C ARG A 126 -10.74 -6.44 18.15
N ASN A 127 -11.86 -5.76 18.43
CA ASN A 127 -12.13 -5.04 19.66
C ASN A 127 -10.97 -4.13 20.09
N VAL A 128 -10.51 -3.26 19.18
CA VAL A 128 -9.57 -2.18 19.54
C VAL A 128 -10.31 -1.08 20.29
N ASP A 129 -9.63 -0.39 21.21
CA ASP A 129 -10.25 0.65 22.04
C ASP A 129 -10.58 1.88 21.20
N HIS A 130 -9.68 2.26 20.30
CA HIS A 130 -9.84 3.40 19.41
C HIS A 130 -9.39 3.06 17.99
N ILE A 131 -9.95 3.74 16.99
CA ILE A 131 -9.52 3.63 15.59
C ILE A 131 -9.01 5.00 15.14
N PHE A 132 -7.79 5.05 14.62
CA PHE A 132 -7.20 6.26 14.09
C PHE A 132 -7.50 6.40 12.60
N LEU A 133 -8.26 7.43 12.23
CA LEU A 133 -8.62 7.74 10.84
C LEU A 133 -8.27 9.21 10.52
N PRO A 134 -7.10 9.47 9.89
CA PRO A 134 -6.69 10.83 9.60
C PRO A 134 -7.48 11.41 8.42
N HIS A 135 -7.89 12.66 8.55
CA HIS A 135 -8.45 13.46 7.47
C HIS A 135 -7.38 14.40 6.93
N ILE A 136 -6.86 14.11 5.74
CA ILE A 136 -5.82 14.91 5.09
C ILE A 136 -6.48 15.76 4.02
N ILE A 137 -6.40 17.09 4.17
CA ILE A 137 -7.00 18.06 3.26
C ILE A 137 -6.03 18.38 2.13
N GLU A 138 -4.80 18.74 2.50
CA GLU A 138 -3.75 19.14 1.58
C GLU A 138 -2.38 18.76 2.17
N LEU A 139 -1.43 18.46 1.28
CA LEU A 139 -0.03 18.25 1.62
C LEU A 139 0.78 19.32 0.90
N ASP A 140 1.51 20.13 1.67
CA ASP A 140 2.33 21.19 1.10
C ASP A 140 3.37 20.62 0.14
N ILE A 141 3.46 21.25 -1.02
CA ILE A 141 4.42 20.88 -2.04
C ILE A 141 5.69 21.67 -1.78
N PRO A 142 6.86 20.99 -1.66
CA PRO A 142 8.11 21.70 -1.45
C PRO A 142 8.35 22.72 -2.56
N LYS A 143 8.84 23.91 -2.20
CA LYS A 143 9.18 24.96 -3.16
C LYS A 143 10.19 24.41 -4.18
N GLY A 144 9.85 24.45 -5.47
CA GLY A 144 10.71 23.99 -6.57
C GLY A 144 10.15 22.84 -7.42
N TYR A 145 9.04 22.21 -7.04
CA TYR A 145 8.36 21.21 -7.87
C TYR A 145 7.21 21.87 -8.64
N ILE A 146 7.28 21.84 -9.96
CA ILE A 146 6.30 22.43 -10.88
C ILE A 146 5.17 21.42 -11.10
N HIS A 147 3.91 21.86 -11.00
CA HIS A 147 2.77 21.04 -11.43
C HIS A 147 2.79 20.97 -12.95
N GLY A 148 2.74 19.77 -13.51
CA GLY A 148 2.37 19.57 -14.90
C GLY A 148 0.88 19.81 -15.08
#